data_AF-A0A2G6GTC2-F1
#
_entry.id   AF-A0A2G6GTC2-F1
#
_cell.length_a   1.000
_cell.length_b   1.000
_cell.length_c   1.000
_cell.angle_alpha   90.00
_cell.angle_beta   90.00
_cell.angle_gamma   90.00
#
_symmetry.space_group_name_H-M   'P 1'
#
loop_
_entity.id
_entity.type
_entity.pdbx_description
1 polymer ?
#
loop_
_entity_poly.entity_id
_entity_poly.type
_entity_poly.pdbx_seq_one_letter_code
_entity_poly.pdbx_strand_id
1 'polypeptide(L)'
;MKAIVKKTWRVLLIIILYLIIDFFGIIPSFGFFNKQEVSINNTPLLIKEIKEIGELISAEFYGEVYADLGQVYDRLAVQYKDSGKAVVEQQKSLYPKLAEYISAVKKVEKTQKKYKEALLKHKEGLEKYNSNPYQMQLNAQILQDATRKMDDAENKKDELRRTRNIVYIGRGCVKAGFDFKGIEETNLQIQENNNDTLVIKIPSPKIIDNDINPWFIREKKIKGYELFMERKNGYFFTDAEVRAVKLLCKTKMLESAKKKGILEKAEKSGLLAMESFFKVLGLEKFKIEVKK
;
A
#
# COMPACT_ATOMS: atom_id res chain seq x y z
N MET A 1 32.83 -60.41 43.77
CA MET A 1 33.63 -59.18 43.53
C MET A 1 34.65 -59.27 42.38
N LYS A 2 35.19 -60.44 41.99
CA LYS A 2 36.20 -60.54 40.91
C LYS A 2 35.66 -60.35 39.47
N ALA A 3 34.35 -60.48 39.24
CA ALA A 3 33.77 -60.35 37.89
C ALA A 3 33.48 -58.90 37.46
N ILE A 4 33.23 -57.99 38.40
CA ILE A 4 32.90 -56.58 38.10
C ILE A 4 34.17 -55.81 37.73
N VAL A 5 35.29 -56.08 38.41
CA VAL A 5 36.60 -55.44 38.15
C VAL A 5 37.13 -55.76 36.74
N LYS A 6 36.83 -56.96 36.21
CA LYS A 6 37.27 -57.37 34.87
C LYS A 6 36.51 -56.66 33.75
N LYS A 7 35.30 -56.17 34.03
CA LYS A 7 34.41 -55.50 33.05
C LYS A 7 34.62 -53.97 33.04
N THR A 8 34.93 -53.36 34.18
CA THR A 8 35.18 -51.91 34.30
C THR A 8 36.54 -51.48 33.75
N TRP A 9 37.56 -52.34 33.78
CA TRP A 9 38.88 -52.08 33.20
C TRP A 9 38.81 -51.73 31.70
N ARG A 10 37.92 -52.38 30.93
CA ARG A 10 37.76 -52.11 29.49
C ARG A 10 37.20 -50.71 29.22
N VAL A 11 36.33 -50.22 30.10
CA VAL A 11 35.77 -48.86 30.00
C VAL A 11 36.83 -47.82 30.33
N LEU A 12 37.63 -48.07 31.38
CA LEU A 12 38.76 -47.21 31.75
C LEU A 12 39.81 -47.10 30.63
N LEU A 13 40.11 -48.22 29.95
CA LEU A 13 41.02 -48.21 28.79
C LEU A 13 40.48 -47.36 27.63
N ILE A 14 39.17 -47.41 27.36
CA ILE A 14 38.55 -46.60 26.30
C ILE A 14 38.60 -45.11 26.66
N ILE A 15 38.37 -44.76 27.93
CA ILE A 15 38.46 -43.38 28.41
C ILE A 15 39.90 -42.85 28.33
N ILE A 16 40.88 -43.65 28.75
CA ILE A 16 42.30 -43.26 28.67
C ILE A 16 42.74 -43.14 27.21
N LEU A 17 42.32 -44.06 26.34
CA LEU A 17 42.59 -43.99 24.91
C LEU A 17 41.98 -42.74 24.28
N TYR A 18 40.75 -42.39 24.65
CA TYR A 18 40.09 -41.14 24.23
C TYR A 18 40.89 -39.91 24.67
N LEU A 19 41.32 -39.85 25.94
CA LEU A 19 42.12 -38.74 26.46
C LEU A 19 43.49 -38.62 25.79
N ILE A 20 44.13 -39.74 25.44
CA ILE A 20 45.40 -39.73 24.70
C ILE A 20 45.20 -39.21 23.28
N ILE A 21 44.15 -39.66 22.58
CA ILE A 21 43.84 -39.21 21.22
C ILE A 21 43.51 -37.71 21.19
N ASP A 22 42.79 -37.22 22.22
CA ASP A 22 42.48 -35.80 22.42
C ASP A 22 43.76 -34.98 22.73
N PHE A 23 44.63 -35.49 23.60
CA PHE A 23 45.92 -34.86 23.93
C PHE A 23 46.87 -34.74 22.73
N PHE A 24 46.85 -35.70 21.81
CA PHE A 24 47.65 -35.66 20.58
C PHE A 24 46.97 -34.91 19.41
N GLY A 25 45.75 -34.38 19.60
CA GLY A 25 45.05 -33.60 18.58
C GLY A 25 44.72 -34.37 17.29
N ILE A 26 44.65 -35.71 17.37
CA ILE A 26 44.47 -36.59 16.21
C ILE A 26 43.00 -36.61 15.74
N ILE A 27 42.06 -36.31 16.64
CA ILE A 27 40.68 -36.04 16.25
C ILE A 27 40.59 -34.54 15.96
N PRO A 28 40.30 -34.11 14.71
CA PRO A 28 39.87 -32.73 14.49
C PRO A 28 38.65 -32.53 15.39
N SER A 29 38.73 -31.58 16.31
CA SER A 29 37.61 -31.17 17.15
C SER A 29 36.37 -31.10 16.27
N PHE A 30 35.25 -31.69 16.72
CA PHE A 30 33.98 -31.66 16.01
C PHE A 30 33.58 -30.20 15.75
N GLY A 31 34.08 -29.62 14.65
CA GLY A 31 33.89 -28.23 14.24
C GLY A 31 32.51 -27.97 13.67
N PHE A 32 31.56 -28.88 13.90
CA PHE A 32 30.15 -28.73 13.53
C PHE A 32 29.46 -27.57 14.28
N PHE A 33 30.10 -27.02 15.32
CA PHE A 33 29.66 -25.82 16.04
C PHE A 33 30.78 -24.78 16.16
N ASN A 34 31.71 -24.73 15.21
CA ASN A 34 32.68 -23.64 15.20
C ASN A 34 32.00 -22.36 14.72
N LYS A 35 32.07 -21.34 15.59
CA LYS A 35 31.66 -19.96 15.35
C LYS A 35 32.29 -19.49 14.04
N GLN A 36 31.47 -19.19 13.03
CA GLN A 36 31.99 -18.56 11.83
C GLN A 36 32.32 -17.10 12.15
N GLU A 37 33.61 -16.80 12.23
CA GLU A 37 34.06 -15.42 12.07
C GLU A 37 33.60 -14.93 10.69
N VAL A 38 32.91 -13.80 10.66
CA VAL A 38 32.38 -13.21 9.42
C VAL A 38 33.56 -12.67 8.63
N SER A 39 34.21 -13.54 7.86
CA SER A 39 35.27 -13.14 6.93
C SER A 39 34.66 -12.54 5.66
N ILE A 40 35.40 -11.64 5.01
CA ILE A 40 35.00 -10.98 3.75
C ILE A 40 34.60 -11.99 2.67
N ASN A 41 35.14 -13.21 2.71
CA ASN A 41 34.81 -14.30 1.77
C ASN A 41 33.36 -14.81 1.88
N ASN A 42 32.68 -14.61 3.02
CA ASN A 42 31.29 -15.02 3.21
C ASN A 42 30.28 -13.97 2.69
N THR A 43 30.73 -12.74 2.41
CA THR A 43 29.90 -11.62 1.95
C THR A 43 29.20 -11.90 0.60
N PRO A 44 29.88 -12.42 -0.44
CA PRO A 44 29.22 -12.72 -1.71
C PRO A 44 28.19 -13.85 -1.60
N LEU A 45 28.43 -14.85 -0.73
CA LEU A 45 27.50 -15.95 -0.49
C LEU A 45 26.21 -15.43 0.18
N LEU A 46 26.35 -14.60 1.22
CA LEU A 46 25.20 -13.97 1.90
C LEU A 46 24.35 -13.13 0.94
N ILE A 47 24.98 -12.40 0.02
CA ILE A 47 24.23 -11.60 -0.98
C ILE A 47 23.51 -12.49 -1.97
N LYS A 48 24.14 -13.59 -2.38
CA LYS A 48 23.49 -14.57 -3.22
C LYS A 48 22.26 -15.15 -2.53
N GLU A 49 22.36 -15.55 -1.27
CA GLU A 49 21.24 -16.06 -0.48
C GLU A 49 20.12 -15.02 -0.31
N ILE A 50 20.46 -13.76 -0.01
CA ILE A 50 19.48 -12.67 0.09
C ILE A 50 18.80 -12.41 -1.27
N LYS A 51 19.54 -12.47 -2.38
CA LYS A 51 18.97 -12.34 -3.74
C LYS A 51 18.08 -13.51 -4.12
N GLU A 52 18.39 -14.72 -3.65
CA GLU A 52 17.58 -15.91 -3.86
C GLU A 52 16.20 -15.81 -3.17
N ILE A 53 16.09 -15.05 -2.07
CA ILE A 53 14.79 -14.69 -1.48
C ILE A 53 13.95 -13.88 -2.49
N GLY A 54 14.60 -12.97 -3.24
CA GLY A 54 13.96 -12.11 -4.23
C GLY A 54 13.04 -11.06 -3.59
N GLU A 55 11.85 -11.47 -3.16
CA GLU A 55 10.85 -10.62 -2.52
C GLU A 55 10.36 -11.27 -1.21
N LEU A 56 10.45 -10.52 -0.11
CA LEU A 56 9.92 -10.93 1.19
C LEU A 56 8.63 -10.18 1.49
N ILE A 57 7.50 -10.87 1.38
CA ILE A 57 6.19 -10.35 1.79
C ILE A 57 6.08 -10.46 3.30
N SER A 58 6.09 -9.33 4.00
CA SER A 58 6.11 -9.27 5.47
C SER A 58 4.86 -8.66 6.07
N ALA A 59 4.01 -8.02 5.27
CA ALA A 59 2.69 -7.58 5.70
C ALA A 59 1.66 -7.70 4.59
N GLU A 60 0.45 -8.08 5.00
CA GLU A 60 -0.71 -8.17 4.12
C GLU A 60 -1.86 -7.37 4.73
N PHE A 61 -2.60 -6.68 3.87
CA PHE A 61 -3.80 -5.95 4.23
C PHE A 61 -4.98 -6.45 3.40
N TYR A 62 -5.94 -7.07 4.07
CA TYR A 62 -7.20 -7.49 3.48
C TYR A 62 -8.26 -6.42 3.71
N GLY A 63 -9.03 -6.10 2.67
CA GLY A 63 -10.05 -5.08 2.76
C GLY A 63 -11.17 -5.22 1.75
N GLU A 64 -12.22 -4.44 2.00
CA GLU A 64 -13.32 -4.20 1.10
C GLU A 64 -13.43 -2.69 0.85
N VAL A 65 -13.61 -2.31 -0.41
CA VAL A 65 -13.81 -0.92 -0.82
C VAL A 65 -14.93 -0.86 -1.84
N TYR A 66 -15.57 0.29 -1.98
CA TYR A 66 -16.49 0.54 -3.07
C TYR A 66 -16.06 1.74 -3.91
N ALA A 67 -16.43 1.70 -5.18
CA ALA A 67 -16.28 2.81 -6.11
C ALA A 67 -17.47 2.87 -7.05
N ASP A 68 -17.78 4.08 -7.51
CA ASP A 68 -18.84 4.33 -8.48
C ASP A 68 -18.34 5.16 -9.67
N LEU A 69 -19.07 5.10 -10.78
CA LEU A 69 -18.72 5.81 -12.01
C LEU A 69 -18.74 7.33 -11.82
N GLY A 70 -19.63 7.84 -10.95
CA GLY A 70 -19.66 9.26 -10.61
C GLY A 70 -18.34 9.73 -10.00
N GLN A 71 -17.73 8.94 -9.12
CA GLN A 71 -16.40 9.25 -8.56
C GLN A 71 -15.29 9.21 -9.61
N VAL A 72 -15.39 8.33 -10.60
CA VAL A 72 -14.48 8.33 -11.75
C VAL A 72 -14.63 9.64 -12.53
N TYR A 73 -15.86 10.05 -12.83
CA TYR A 73 -16.12 11.30 -13.54
C TYR A 73 -15.67 12.53 -12.74
N ASP A 74 -15.81 12.52 -11.41
CA ASP A 74 -15.24 13.56 -10.54
C ASP A 74 -13.72 13.69 -10.74
N ARG A 75 -12.98 12.56 -10.74
CA ARG A 75 -11.52 12.56 -10.95
C ARG A 75 -11.13 13.02 -12.36
N LEU A 76 -11.84 12.54 -13.39
CA LEU A 76 -11.60 12.95 -14.78
C LEU A 76 -11.89 14.44 -15.01
N ALA A 77 -12.92 14.99 -14.35
CA ALA A 77 -13.24 16.41 -14.42
C ALA A 77 -12.17 17.30 -13.79
N VAL A 78 -11.48 16.82 -12.74
CA VAL A 78 -10.31 17.51 -12.18
C VAL A 78 -9.15 17.46 -13.17
N GLN A 79 -8.80 16.28 -13.68
CA GLN A 79 -7.72 16.12 -14.66
C GLN A 79 -7.93 16.96 -15.93
N TYR A 80 -9.18 17.11 -16.38
CA TYR A 80 -9.53 17.99 -17.50
C TYR A 80 -9.01 19.42 -17.30
N LYS A 81 -9.09 19.95 -16.07
CA LYS A 81 -8.67 21.33 -15.78
C LYS A 81 -7.17 21.49 -15.96
N ASP A 82 -6.41 20.46 -15.60
CA ASP A 82 -4.96 20.48 -15.57
C ASP A 82 -4.34 20.15 -16.94
N SER A 83 -5.02 19.34 -17.76
CA SER A 83 -4.43 18.68 -18.96
C SER A 83 -4.73 19.36 -20.31
N GLY A 84 -5.49 20.46 -20.33
CA GLY A 84 -5.89 21.15 -21.57
C GLY A 84 -6.86 20.35 -22.46
N LYS A 85 -7.33 20.96 -23.57
CA LYS A 85 -8.44 20.42 -24.40
C LYS A 85 -8.13 19.10 -25.14
N ALA A 86 -6.87 18.82 -25.49
CA ALA A 86 -6.50 17.70 -26.37
C ALA A 86 -6.71 16.31 -25.73
N VAL A 87 -6.39 16.16 -24.44
CA VAL A 87 -6.59 14.91 -23.67
C VAL A 87 -8.06 14.50 -23.58
N VAL A 88 -8.94 15.50 -23.65
CA VAL A 88 -10.37 15.36 -23.41
C VAL A 88 -11.07 14.76 -24.62
N GLU A 89 -10.67 15.16 -25.82
CA GLU A 89 -11.29 14.65 -27.05
C GLU A 89 -11.09 13.14 -27.18
N GLN A 90 -9.91 12.65 -26.79
CA GLN A 90 -9.61 11.22 -26.75
C GLN A 90 -10.40 10.48 -25.66
N GLN A 91 -10.74 11.14 -24.55
CA GLN A 91 -11.53 10.54 -23.47
C GLN A 91 -13.04 10.54 -23.74
N LYS A 92 -13.57 11.50 -24.51
CA LYS A 92 -15.01 11.59 -24.82
C LYS A 92 -15.55 10.35 -25.54
N SER A 93 -14.75 9.71 -26.39
CA SER A 93 -15.14 8.47 -27.07
C SER A 93 -15.25 7.29 -26.10
N LEU A 94 -14.45 7.29 -25.03
CA LEU A 94 -14.42 6.24 -24.01
C LEU A 94 -15.52 6.43 -22.95
N TYR A 95 -15.94 7.68 -22.71
CA TYR A 95 -16.88 8.05 -21.65
C TYR A 95 -18.03 8.91 -22.21
N PRO A 96 -19.15 8.29 -22.66
CA PRO A 96 -20.21 8.98 -23.42
C PRO A 96 -20.86 10.17 -22.71
N LYS A 97 -20.88 10.18 -21.37
CA LYS A 97 -21.50 11.24 -20.56
C LYS A 97 -20.49 12.19 -19.90
N LEU A 98 -19.19 12.02 -20.16
CA LEU A 98 -18.16 12.83 -19.53
C LEU A 98 -18.23 14.31 -19.92
N ALA A 99 -18.52 14.62 -21.18
CA ALA A 99 -18.64 16.02 -21.63
C ALA A 99 -19.82 16.75 -20.95
N GLU A 100 -20.97 16.09 -20.87
CA GLU A 100 -22.16 16.58 -20.16
C GLU A 100 -21.84 16.78 -18.68
N TYR A 101 -21.16 15.82 -18.04
CA TYR A 101 -20.74 15.90 -16.65
C TYR A 101 -19.79 17.08 -16.39
N ILE A 102 -18.74 17.24 -17.19
CA ILE A 102 -17.80 18.36 -17.07
C ILE A 102 -18.53 19.71 -17.22
N SER A 103 -19.50 19.80 -18.12
CA SER A 103 -20.31 21.01 -18.29
C SER A 103 -21.13 21.33 -17.03
N ALA A 104 -21.71 20.32 -16.38
CA ALA A 104 -22.44 20.47 -15.13
C ALA A 104 -21.52 20.89 -13.98
N VAL A 105 -20.33 20.29 -13.87
CA VAL A 105 -19.31 20.68 -12.87
C VAL A 105 -18.89 22.15 -13.05
N LYS A 106 -18.60 22.58 -14.28
CA LYS A 106 -18.29 24.00 -14.58
C LYS A 106 -19.43 24.94 -14.21
N LYS A 107 -20.68 24.52 -14.43
CA LYS A 107 -21.87 25.29 -14.05
C LYS A 107 -21.96 25.43 -12.52
N VAL A 108 -21.76 24.34 -11.77
CA VAL A 108 -21.73 24.35 -10.30
C VAL A 108 -20.67 25.32 -9.80
N GLU A 109 -19.44 25.26 -10.32
CA GLU A 109 -18.34 26.14 -9.90
C GLU A 109 -18.64 27.62 -10.15
N LYS A 110 -19.18 27.94 -11.34
CA LYS A 110 -19.59 29.30 -11.68
C LYS A 110 -20.68 29.80 -10.75
N THR A 111 -21.67 28.98 -10.45
CA THR A 111 -22.77 29.34 -9.56
C THR A 111 -22.30 29.46 -8.12
N GLN A 112 -21.39 28.59 -7.67
CA GLN A 112 -20.80 28.65 -6.33
C GLN A 112 -20.07 29.97 -6.09
N LYS A 113 -19.34 30.48 -7.10
CA LYS A 113 -18.72 31.81 -7.03
C LYS A 113 -19.75 32.91 -6.82
N LYS A 114 -20.83 32.91 -7.61
CA LYS A 114 -21.94 33.88 -7.49
C LYS A 114 -22.66 33.79 -6.15
N TYR A 115 -22.86 32.57 -5.63
CA TYR A 115 -23.44 32.35 -4.31
C TYR A 115 -22.57 32.94 -3.20
N LYS A 116 -21.24 32.73 -3.25
CA LYS A 116 -20.30 33.34 -2.30
C LYS A 116 -20.33 34.87 -2.35
N GLU A 117 -20.39 35.45 -3.54
CA GLU A 117 -20.52 36.90 -3.72
C GLU A 117 -21.86 37.43 -3.16
N ALA A 118 -22.97 36.74 -3.39
CA ALA A 118 -24.27 37.08 -2.84
C ALA A 118 -24.32 36.97 -1.31
N LEU A 119 -23.70 35.92 -0.75
CA LEU A 119 -23.59 35.72 0.69
C LEU A 119 -22.78 36.84 1.35
N LEU A 120 -21.68 37.27 0.73
CA LEU A 120 -20.88 38.38 1.22
C LEU A 120 -21.69 39.69 1.21
N LYS A 121 -22.35 40.02 0.09
CA LYS A 121 -23.21 41.21 0.00
C LYS A 121 -24.35 41.20 1.01
N HIS A 122 -24.93 40.03 1.27
CA HIS A 122 -25.97 39.89 2.29
C HIS A 122 -25.42 40.18 3.69
N LYS A 123 -24.25 39.63 4.04
CA LYS A 123 -23.57 39.91 5.33
C LYS A 123 -23.21 41.38 5.48
N GLU A 124 -22.57 41.98 4.49
CA GLU A 124 -22.25 43.41 4.47
C GLU A 124 -23.53 44.27 4.58
N GLY A 125 -24.61 43.81 3.94
CA GLY A 125 -25.90 44.47 4.00
C GLY A 125 -26.51 44.45 5.40
N LEU A 126 -26.39 43.34 6.12
CA LEU A 126 -26.79 43.22 7.53
C LEU A 126 -25.94 44.10 8.44
N GLU A 127 -24.67 44.36 8.13
CA GLU A 127 -23.85 45.25 8.97
C GLU A 127 -24.14 46.73 8.70
N LYS A 128 -24.31 47.09 7.42
CA LYS A 128 -24.35 48.48 6.96
C LYS A 128 -25.75 49.09 6.90
N TYR A 129 -26.78 48.28 6.69
CA TYR A 129 -28.14 48.75 6.39
C TYR A 129 -29.19 48.25 7.39
N ASN A 130 -28.82 47.98 8.64
CA ASN A 130 -29.75 47.51 9.68
C ASN A 130 -31.00 48.40 9.89
N SER A 131 -30.93 49.66 9.48
CA SER A 131 -32.04 50.63 9.54
C SER A 131 -32.76 50.85 8.20
N ASN A 132 -32.30 50.23 7.10
CA ASN A 132 -32.95 50.32 5.78
C ASN A 132 -33.54 48.97 5.37
N PRO A 133 -34.83 48.72 5.70
CA PRO A 133 -35.48 47.43 5.47
C PRO A 133 -35.56 47.05 3.98
N TYR A 134 -35.61 48.02 3.07
CA TYR A 134 -35.66 47.77 1.63
C TYR A 134 -34.35 47.15 1.12
N GLN A 135 -33.20 47.69 1.54
CA GLN A 135 -31.88 47.15 1.14
C GLN A 135 -31.63 45.77 1.75
N MET A 136 -32.08 45.53 2.98
CA MET A 136 -32.02 44.21 3.61
C MET A 136 -32.84 43.17 2.83
N GLN A 137 -34.07 43.53 2.44
CA GLN A 137 -34.95 42.65 1.66
C GLN A 137 -34.38 42.33 0.28
N LEU A 138 -33.84 43.33 -0.43
CA LEU A 138 -33.21 43.15 -1.73
C LEU A 138 -32.02 42.19 -1.65
N ASN A 139 -31.14 42.37 -0.66
CA ASN A 139 -29.98 41.50 -0.46
C ASN A 139 -30.38 40.07 -0.08
N ALA A 140 -31.43 39.92 0.74
CA ALA A 140 -31.99 38.61 1.06
C ALA A 140 -32.55 37.90 -0.18
N GLN A 141 -33.26 38.63 -1.06
CA GLN A 141 -33.79 38.08 -2.31
C GLN A 141 -32.66 37.65 -3.26
N ILE A 142 -31.60 38.45 -3.39
CA ILE A 142 -30.42 38.10 -4.20
C ILE A 142 -29.77 36.81 -3.68
N LEU A 143 -29.63 36.67 -2.36
CA LEU A 143 -29.10 35.45 -1.76
C LEU A 143 -30.01 34.25 -2.03
N GLN A 144 -31.32 34.39 -1.85
CA GLN A 144 -32.29 33.33 -2.11
C GLN A 144 -32.25 32.85 -3.57
N ASP A 145 -32.19 33.78 -4.53
CA ASP A 145 -32.05 33.46 -5.95
C ASP A 145 -30.72 32.76 -6.27
N ALA A 146 -29.64 33.16 -5.60
CA ALA A 146 -28.34 32.53 -5.75
C ALA A 146 -28.34 31.10 -5.18
N THR A 147 -28.98 30.89 -4.02
CA THR A 147 -29.17 29.56 -3.42
C THR A 147 -29.95 28.64 -4.35
N ARG A 148 -31.12 29.08 -4.87
CA ARG A 148 -31.92 28.27 -5.80
C ARG A 148 -31.11 27.85 -7.04
N LYS A 149 -30.36 28.79 -7.63
CA LYS A 149 -29.50 28.49 -8.79
C LYS A 149 -28.39 27.50 -8.45
N MET A 150 -27.85 27.55 -7.23
CA MET A 150 -26.85 26.61 -6.74
C MET A 150 -27.46 25.22 -6.63
N ASP A 151 -28.61 25.11 -5.98
CA ASP A 151 -29.35 23.85 -5.82
C ASP A 151 -29.71 23.24 -7.19
N ASP A 152 -30.21 24.05 -8.13
CA ASP A 152 -30.51 23.61 -9.50
C ASP A 152 -29.27 23.06 -10.23
N ALA A 153 -28.11 23.69 -10.02
CA ALA A 153 -26.86 23.26 -10.63
C ALA A 153 -26.33 21.95 -10.02
N GLU A 154 -26.41 21.82 -8.69
CA GLU A 154 -26.04 20.59 -7.97
C GLU A 154 -26.97 19.43 -8.31
N ASN A 155 -28.29 19.67 -8.30
CA ASN A 155 -29.30 18.71 -8.70
C ASN A 155 -29.05 18.20 -10.13
N LYS A 156 -28.66 19.09 -11.06
CA LYS A 156 -28.35 18.66 -12.43
C LYS A 156 -27.11 17.76 -12.49
N LYS A 157 -26.06 18.08 -11.74
CA LYS A 157 -24.86 17.23 -11.63
C LYS A 157 -25.20 15.87 -11.02
N ASP A 158 -26.01 15.85 -9.97
CA ASP A 158 -26.42 14.62 -9.28
C ASP A 158 -27.36 13.76 -10.13
N GLU A 159 -28.24 14.38 -10.92
CA GLU A 159 -29.08 13.69 -11.90
C GLU A 159 -28.21 12.89 -12.89
N LEU A 160 -27.12 13.47 -13.38
CA LEU A 160 -26.17 12.77 -14.26
C LEU A 160 -25.52 11.57 -13.58
N ARG A 161 -25.17 11.69 -12.29
CA ARG A 161 -24.67 10.55 -11.49
C ARG A 161 -25.74 9.49 -11.26
N ARG A 162 -27.01 9.88 -11.10
CA ARG A 162 -28.11 8.94 -10.79
C ARG A 162 -28.60 8.18 -12.03
N THR A 163 -28.55 8.80 -13.21
CA THR A 163 -29.09 8.25 -14.47
C THR A 163 -28.12 7.31 -15.18
N ARG A 164 -26.80 7.46 -14.98
CA ARG A 164 -25.77 6.55 -15.47
C ARG A 164 -24.75 6.26 -14.37
N ASN A 165 -24.95 5.15 -13.66
CA ASN A 165 -24.00 4.73 -12.64
C ASN A 165 -23.80 3.22 -12.61
N ILE A 166 -22.56 2.82 -12.35
CA ILE A 166 -22.18 1.49 -11.93
C ILE A 166 -21.45 1.62 -10.60
N VAL A 167 -21.80 0.75 -9.66
CA VAL A 167 -21.16 0.68 -8.35
C VAL A 167 -20.56 -0.70 -8.19
N TYR A 168 -19.25 -0.75 -7.96
CA TYR A 168 -18.54 -1.99 -7.65
C TYR A 168 -18.12 -2.01 -6.19
N ILE A 169 -18.26 -3.17 -5.57
CA ILE A 169 -17.56 -3.53 -4.35
C ILE A 169 -16.34 -4.37 -4.76
N GLY A 170 -15.16 -3.93 -4.33
CA GLY A 170 -13.87 -4.58 -4.56
C GLY A 170 -13.32 -5.16 -3.26
N ARG A 171 -13.02 -6.47 -3.25
CA ARG A 171 -12.44 -7.22 -2.13
C ARG A 171 -11.09 -7.77 -2.54
N GLY A 172 -10.05 -7.40 -1.80
CA GLY A 172 -8.69 -7.61 -2.25
C GLY A 172 -7.68 -7.62 -1.12
N CYS A 173 -6.43 -7.82 -1.51
CA CYS A 173 -5.28 -7.80 -0.63
C CYS A 173 -4.22 -6.84 -1.19
N VAL A 174 -3.63 -6.06 -0.30
CA VAL A 174 -2.43 -5.28 -0.57
C VAL A 174 -1.29 -5.95 0.17
N LYS A 175 -0.21 -6.25 -0.55
CA LYS A 175 0.98 -6.90 -0.01
C LYS A 175 2.13 -5.92 0.02
N ALA A 176 2.78 -5.83 1.16
CA ALA A 176 3.96 -5.00 1.37
C ALA A 176 5.12 -5.85 1.88
N GLY A 177 6.32 -5.45 1.51
CA GLY A 177 7.50 -6.25 1.74
C GLY A 177 8.76 -5.62 1.19
N PHE A 178 9.82 -6.40 1.20
CA PHE A 178 11.14 -6.00 0.73
C PHE A 178 11.40 -6.62 -0.63
N ASP A 179 12.03 -5.86 -1.53
CA ASP A 179 12.52 -6.36 -2.81
C ASP A 179 14.05 -6.29 -2.80
N PHE A 180 14.68 -7.45 -2.82
CA PHE A 180 16.12 -7.62 -2.65
C PHE A 180 16.88 -7.72 -3.98
N LYS A 181 16.20 -7.62 -5.12
CA LYS A 181 16.84 -7.74 -6.45
C LYS A 181 18.00 -6.75 -6.64
N GLY A 182 17.92 -5.58 -6.00
CA GLY A 182 18.93 -4.52 -6.05
C GLY A 182 19.97 -4.51 -4.92
N ILE A 183 20.10 -5.56 -4.11
CA ILE A 183 21.17 -5.63 -3.09
C ILE A 183 22.53 -5.92 -3.74
N GLU A 184 23.58 -5.24 -3.30
CA GLU A 184 24.95 -5.39 -3.79
C GLU A 184 25.93 -5.62 -2.63
N GLU A 185 27.19 -5.92 -2.94
CA GLU A 185 28.26 -6.10 -1.95
C GLU A 185 28.48 -4.89 -1.04
N THR A 186 28.29 -3.69 -1.59
CA THR A 186 28.39 -2.44 -0.85
C THR A 186 27.31 -2.27 0.23
N ASN A 187 26.26 -3.09 0.21
CA ASN A 187 25.23 -3.13 1.25
C ASN A 187 25.69 -3.88 2.52
N LEU A 188 26.77 -4.65 2.45
CA LEU A 188 27.34 -5.37 3.58
C LEU A 188 28.61 -4.66 4.05
N GLN A 189 28.67 -4.31 5.33
CA GLN A 189 29.83 -3.63 5.92
C GLN A 189 30.21 -4.30 7.24
N ILE A 190 31.47 -4.65 7.41
CA ILE A 190 31.99 -5.14 8.69
C ILE A 190 32.47 -3.91 9.49
N GLN A 191 31.94 -3.73 10.69
CA GLN A 191 32.44 -2.69 11.61
C GLN A 191 33.47 -3.29 12.57
N GLU A 192 34.75 -3.04 12.27
CA GLU A 192 35.90 -3.52 13.06
C GLU A 192 35.94 -2.93 14.49
N ASN A 193 35.33 -1.76 14.70
CA ASN A 193 35.35 -1.06 16.00
C ASN A 193 34.50 -1.73 17.11
N ASN A 194 33.59 -2.64 16.74
CA ASN A 194 32.65 -3.30 17.65
C ASN A 194 32.61 -4.81 17.41
N ASN A 195 33.74 -5.48 17.62
CA ASN A 195 33.77 -6.93 17.82
C ASN A 195 33.28 -7.74 16.60
N ASP A 196 33.64 -7.27 15.39
CA ASP A 196 33.29 -7.81 14.07
C ASP A 196 31.79 -7.92 13.82
N THR A 197 31.05 -6.84 14.08
CA THR A 197 29.61 -6.79 13.79
C THR A 197 29.36 -6.56 12.31
N LEU A 198 28.63 -7.47 11.66
CA LEU A 198 28.18 -7.32 10.29
C LEU A 198 26.98 -6.37 10.20
N VAL A 199 27.12 -5.26 9.50
CA VAL A 199 26.04 -4.32 9.20
C VAL A 199 25.47 -4.63 7.83
N ILE A 200 24.18 -4.97 7.80
CA ILE A 200 23.42 -5.34 6.60
C ILE A 200 22.45 -4.21 6.27
N LYS A 201 22.74 -3.48 5.18
CA LYS A 201 21.88 -2.39 4.70
C LYS A 201 20.84 -2.91 3.73
N ILE A 202 19.59 -2.98 4.17
CA ILE A 202 18.46 -3.50 3.39
C ILE A 202 17.64 -2.34 2.79
N PRO A 203 16.95 -2.54 1.65
CA PRO A 203 16.06 -1.52 1.09
C PRO A 203 14.88 -1.22 2.01
N SER A 204 14.27 -0.04 1.88
CA SER A 204 12.98 0.23 2.53
C SER A 204 11.86 -0.66 1.98
N PRO A 205 10.87 -1.06 2.80
CA PRO A 205 9.75 -1.84 2.33
C PRO A 205 8.90 -1.03 1.35
N LYS A 206 8.33 -1.72 0.37
CA LYS A 206 7.44 -1.14 -0.64
C LYS A 206 6.19 -2.00 -0.82
N ILE A 207 5.23 -1.45 -1.55
CA ILE A 207 4.07 -2.21 -2.00
C ILE A 207 4.54 -3.13 -3.12
N ILE A 208 4.42 -4.44 -2.90
CA ILE A 208 4.82 -5.48 -3.85
C ILE A 208 3.64 -5.79 -4.78
N ASP A 209 2.45 -5.92 -4.20
CA ASP A 209 1.23 -6.25 -4.95
C ASP A 209 0.01 -5.53 -4.39
N ASN A 210 -0.94 -5.24 -5.27
CA ASN A 210 -2.26 -4.69 -4.94
C ASN A 210 -3.27 -5.29 -5.91
N ASP A 211 -3.88 -6.38 -5.47
CA ASP A 211 -4.83 -7.11 -6.30
C ASP A 211 -6.20 -7.26 -5.65
N ILE A 212 -7.19 -7.25 -6.52
CA ILE A 212 -8.59 -7.55 -6.21
C ILE A 212 -8.87 -8.84 -6.99
N ASN A 213 -8.53 -9.96 -6.36
CA ASN A 213 -8.61 -11.28 -6.96
C ASN A 213 -10.08 -11.61 -7.29
N PRO A 214 -10.44 -11.91 -8.56
CA PRO A 214 -11.81 -12.30 -8.95
C PRO A 214 -12.41 -13.42 -8.09
N TRP A 215 -11.57 -14.26 -7.49
CA TRP A 215 -11.90 -15.40 -6.63
C TRP A 215 -11.36 -15.20 -5.21
N PHE A 216 -11.61 -14.03 -4.62
CA PHE A 216 -11.06 -13.55 -3.35
C PHE A 216 -11.08 -14.61 -2.24
N ILE A 217 -12.14 -15.42 -2.13
CA ILE A 217 -12.16 -16.63 -1.30
C ILE A 217 -12.88 -17.74 -2.08
N ARG A 218 -12.12 -18.66 -2.69
CA ARG A 218 -12.69 -19.76 -3.51
C ARG A 218 -13.61 -20.66 -2.68
N GLU A 219 -13.20 -20.95 -1.45
CA GLU A 219 -13.90 -21.84 -0.51
C GLU A 219 -15.27 -21.25 -0.11
N LYS A 220 -15.36 -19.91 -0.03
CA LYS A 220 -16.59 -19.18 0.31
C LYS A 220 -17.33 -18.65 -0.92
N LYS A 221 -16.83 -18.92 -2.13
CA LYS A 221 -17.37 -18.39 -3.41
C LYS A 221 -17.53 -16.85 -3.43
N ILE A 222 -16.70 -16.13 -2.68
CA ILE A 222 -16.76 -14.66 -2.61
C ILE A 222 -15.98 -14.09 -3.79
N LYS A 223 -16.67 -13.33 -4.63
CA LYS A 223 -16.09 -12.64 -5.80
C LYS A 223 -15.26 -11.45 -5.35
N GLY A 224 -14.12 -11.22 -6.01
CA GLY A 224 -13.29 -10.03 -5.79
C GLY A 224 -13.97 -8.75 -6.23
N TYR A 225 -14.69 -8.80 -7.35
CA TYR A 225 -15.55 -7.70 -7.78
C TYR A 225 -17.00 -8.16 -7.78
N GLU A 226 -17.82 -7.38 -7.10
CA GLU A 226 -19.26 -7.55 -7.08
C GLU A 226 -19.90 -6.26 -7.62
N LEU A 227 -20.69 -6.39 -8.68
CA LEU A 227 -21.53 -5.31 -9.17
C LEU A 227 -22.70 -5.16 -8.20
N PHE A 228 -22.72 -4.06 -7.46
CA PHE A 228 -23.72 -3.81 -6.43
C PHE A 228 -24.93 -3.04 -6.97
N MET A 229 -24.70 -2.13 -7.91
CA MET A 229 -25.77 -1.35 -8.52
C MET A 229 -25.42 -1.00 -9.96
N GLU A 230 -26.42 -1.14 -10.84
CA GLU A 230 -26.35 -0.71 -12.21
C GLU A 230 -27.62 0.08 -12.53
N ARG A 231 -27.46 1.37 -12.87
CA ARG A 231 -28.56 2.21 -13.34
C ARG A 231 -28.32 2.58 -14.79
N LYS A 232 -29.21 2.10 -15.65
CA LYS A 232 -29.20 2.32 -17.10
C LYS A 232 -30.34 3.25 -17.49
N ASN A 233 -30.03 4.19 -18.39
CA ASN A 233 -31.04 4.96 -19.10
C ASN A 233 -30.89 4.73 -20.62
N GLY A 234 -31.05 3.46 -21.04
CA GLY A 234 -31.05 3.05 -22.45
C GLY A 234 -29.69 2.75 -23.11
N TYR A 235 -28.57 2.84 -22.38
CA TYR A 235 -27.22 2.61 -22.93
C TYR A 235 -26.41 1.58 -22.11
N PHE A 236 -25.54 0.84 -22.78
CA PHE A 236 -24.53 -0.02 -22.13
C PHE A 236 -23.38 0.82 -21.58
N PHE A 237 -22.72 0.30 -20.53
CA PHE A 237 -21.45 0.84 -20.04
C PHE A 237 -20.33 0.43 -20.99
N THR A 238 -19.39 1.33 -21.24
CA THR A 238 -18.21 0.99 -22.03
C THR A 238 -17.24 0.17 -21.18
N ASP A 239 -16.39 -0.63 -21.83
CA ASP A 239 -15.32 -1.35 -21.14
C ASP A 239 -14.37 -0.40 -20.40
N ALA A 240 -14.19 0.81 -20.94
CA ALA A 240 -13.40 1.86 -20.30
C ALA A 240 -14.03 2.33 -18.98
N GLU A 241 -15.35 2.54 -18.94
CA GLU A 241 -16.08 2.89 -17.71
C GLU A 241 -15.95 1.79 -16.65
N VAL A 242 -16.20 0.54 -17.03
CA VAL A 242 -16.09 -0.60 -16.10
C VAL A 242 -14.67 -0.73 -15.58
N ARG A 243 -13.66 -0.64 -16.47
CA ARG A 243 -12.25 -0.72 -16.09
C ARG A 243 -11.85 0.42 -15.16
N ALA A 244 -12.31 1.64 -15.43
CA ALA A 244 -12.00 2.80 -14.62
C ALA A 244 -12.54 2.68 -13.19
N VAL A 245 -13.78 2.18 -13.03
CA VAL A 245 -14.35 1.93 -11.68
C VAL A 245 -13.58 0.84 -10.94
N LYS A 246 -13.21 -0.26 -11.63
CA LYS A 246 -12.39 -1.33 -11.04
C LYS A 246 -11.00 -0.84 -10.62
N LEU A 247 -10.36 -0.01 -11.43
CA LEU A 247 -9.07 0.62 -11.12
C LEU A 247 -9.20 1.55 -9.91
N LEU A 248 -10.29 2.32 -9.84
CA LEU A 248 -10.58 3.18 -8.69
C LEU A 248 -10.72 2.37 -7.38
N CYS A 249 -11.35 1.19 -7.41
CA CYS A 249 -11.33 0.29 -6.26
C CYS A 249 -9.90 -0.10 -5.86
N LYS A 250 -9.04 -0.49 -6.81
CA LYS A 250 -7.63 -0.83 -6.51
C LYS A 250 -6.89 0.34 -5.87
N THR A 251 -7.08 1.55 -6.37
CA THR A 251 -6.46 2.75 -5.80
C THR A 251 -6.94 3.02 -4.38
N LYS A 252 -8.26 2.93 -4.12
CA LYS A 252 -8.83 3.10 -2.78
C LYS A 252 -8.35 2.04 -1.79
N MET A 253 -8.19 0.80 -2.24
CA MET A 253 -7.65 -0.30 -1.42
C MET A 253 -6.22 0.02 -0.97
N LEU A 254 -5.39 0.48 -1.91
CA LEU A 254 -4.02 0.90 -1.65
C LEU A 254 -3.95 2.08 -0.67
N GLU A 255 -4.77 3.11 -0.89
CA GLU A 255 -4.87 4.26 0.02
C GLU A 255 -5.28 3.83 1.44
N SER A 256 -6.23 2.90 1.54
CA SER A 256 -6.69 2.35 2.82
C SER A 256 -5.61 1.55 3.54
N ALA A 257 -4.83 0.74 2.80
CA ALA A 257 -3.70 -0.02 3.33
C ALA A 257 -2.60 0.91 3.85
N LYS A 258 -2.24 1.94 3.08
CA LYS A 258 -1.28 2.98 3.47
C LYS A 258 -1.73 3.71 4.74
N LYS A 259 -3.00 4.14 4.79
CA LYS A 259 -3.56 4.81 5.98
C LYS A 259 -3.52 3.93 7.24
N LYS A 260 -3.56 2.60 7.09
CA LYS A 260 -3.45 1.62 8.18
C LYS A 260 -2.02 1.19 8.50
N GLY A 261 -1.04 1.89 7.94
CA GLY A 261 0.37 1.71 8.22
C GLY A 261 0.94 0.38 7.73
N ILE A 262 0.57 -0.05 6.51
CA ILE A 262 1.04 -1.34 5.97
C ILE A 262 2.56 -1.38 5.79
N LEU A 263 3.20 -0.25 5.46
CA LEU A 263 4.65 -0.19 5.24
C LEU A 263 5.43 -0.31 6.55
N GLU A 264 4.95 0.35 7.60
CA GLU A 264 5.51 0.30 8.95
C GLU A 264 5.37 -1.12 9.55
N LYS A 265 4.22 -1.77 9.28
CA LYS A 265 4.03 -3.18 9.63
C LYS A 265 4.96 -4.09 8.84
N ALA A 266 5.11 -3.84 7.54
CA ALA A 266 6.03 -4.60 6.70
C ALA A 266 7.47 -4.46 7.19
N GLU A 267 7.89 -3.25 7.57
CA GLU A 267 9.21 -2.99 8.12
C GLU A 267 9.44 -3.82 9.39
N LYS A 268 8.56 -3.67 10.38
CA LYS A 268 8.68 -4.37 11.67
C LYS A 268 8.69 -5.89 11.50
N SER A 269 7.73 -6.44 10.77
CA SER A 269 7.63 -7.89 10.56
C SER A 269 8.77 -8.43 9.71
N GLY A 270 9.21 -7.69 8.70
CA GLY A 270 10.30 -8.12 7.82
C GLY A 270 11.65 -8.07 8.52
N LEU A 271 11.92 -7.06 9.36
CA LEU A 271 13.13 -7.03 10.19
C LEU A 271 13.21 -8.26 11.10
N LEU A 272 12.12 -8.62 11.78
CA LEU A 272 12.07 -9.83 12.62
C LEU A 272 12.32 -11.12 11.81
N ALA A 273 11.74 -11.22 10.61
CA ALA A 273 11.95 -12.36 9.73
C ALA A 273 13.40 -12.45 9.25
N MET A 274 14.00 -11.32 8.89
CA MET A 274 15.40 -11.24 8.46
C MET A 274 16.36 -11.54 9.61
N GLU A 275 16.11 -11.05 10.82
CA GLU A 275 16.88 -11.40 12.00
C GLU A 275 16.86 -12.91 12.25
N SER A 276 15.70 -13.53 12.10
CA SER A 276 15.55 -14.99 12.24
C SER A 276 16.31 -15.74 11.15
N PHE A 277 16.22 -15.27 9.90
CA PHE A 277 16.95 -15.81 8.76
C PHE A 277 18.47 -15.77 8.95
N PHE A 278 19.03 -14.61 9.31
CA PHE A 278 20.48 -14.47 9.51
C PHE A 278 21.00 -15.30 10.69
N LYS A 279 20.21 -15.45 11.76
CA LYS A 279 20.55 -16.37 12.85
C LYS A 279 20.61 -17.83 12.39
N VAL A 280 19.70 -18.25 11.52
CA VAL A 280 19.71 -19.61 10.93
C VAL A 280 20.93 -19.83 10.04
N LEU A 281 21.41 -18.78 9.35
CA LEU A 281 22.66 -18.80 8.60
C LEU A 281 23.92 -18.81 9.47
N GLY A 282 23.78 -18.78 10.80
CA GLY A 282 24.90 -18.84 11.75
C GLY A 282 25.51 -17.48 12.09
N LEU A 283 24.89 -16.37 11.70
CA LEU A 283 25.36 -15.03 12.06
C LEU A 283 24.94 -14.69 13.50
N GLU A 284 25.91 -14.62 14.42
CA GLU A 284 25.66 -14.27 15.83
C GLU A 284 25.67 -12.75 16.09
N LYS A 285 26.54 -12.00 15.40
CA LYS A 285 26.71 -10.55 15.58
C LYS A 285 26.44 -9.81 14.28
N PHE A 286 25.20 -9.35 14.13
CA PHE A 286 24.81 -8.53 12.99
C PHE A 286 23.86 -7.42 13.42
N LYS A 287 23.80 -6.37 12.60
CA LYS A 287 22.87 -5.26 12.71
C LYS A 287 22.23 -5.03 11.35
N ILE A 288 20.90 -4.96 11.32
CA ILE A 288 20.15 -4.65 10.12
C ILE A 288 19.83 -3.16 10.11
N GLU A 289 20.11 -2.48 9.01
CA GLU A 289 19.78 -1.06 8.81
C GLU A 289 18.93 -0.89 7.55
N VAL A 290 17.78 -0.23 7.68
CA VAL A 290 16.91 0.08 6.54
C VAL A 290 17.41 1.36 5.86
N LYS A 291 17.69 1.28 4.55
CA LYS A 291 18.00 2.43 3.72
C LYS A 291 16.76 3.31 3.60
N LYS A 292 16.78 4.47 4.26
CA LYS A 292 15.75 5.51 4.14
C LYS A 292 15.90 6.28 2.83
#